data_AF-A0A3E5A7G4-F1
#
_entry.id   AF-A0A3E5A7G4-F1
#
_cell.length_a   1.000
_cell.length_b   1.000
_cell.length_c   1.000
_cell.angle_alpha   90.00
_cell.angle_beta   90.00
_cell.angle_gamma   90.00
#
_symmetry.space_group_name_H-M   'P 1'
#
loop_
_entity.id
_entity.type
_entity.pdbx_description
1 polymer ?
#
loop_
_entity_poly.entity_id
_entity_poly.type
_entity_poly.pdbx_seq_one_letter_code
_entity_poly.pdbx_strand_id
1 'polypeptide(L)' 'MIALRKPTYYLWRNDFPSQKEFEAERKKYADIGFRVVTFLDGDSNTNIHDGIKALVKNHWDNV' A
#
# COMPACT_ATOMS: atom_id res chain seq x y z
N MET A 1 20.29 13.73 13.06
CA MET A 1 19.71 12.36 13.12
C MET A 1 19.07 12.08 11.78
N ILE A 2 19.53 11.07 11.05
CA ILE A 2 18.75 10.54 9.92
C ILE A 2 17.62 9.74 10.58
N ALA A 3 16.40 10.28 10.61
CA ALA A 3 15.26 9.50 11.05
C ALA A 3 15.11 8.32 10.08
N LEU A 4 15.43 7.11 10.52
CA LEU A 4 15.22 5.91 9.72
C LEU A 4 13.72 5.80 9.49
N ARG A 5 13.29 6.06 8.26
CA ARG A 5 11.88 6.06 7.90
C ARG A 5 11.34 4.64 7.91
N LYS A 6 10.13 4.49 8.43
CA LYS A 6 9.42 3.20 8.39
C LYS A 6 9.34 2.74 6.93
N PRO A 7 9.78 1.53 6.60
CA PRO A 7 9.66 1.00 5.25
C PRO A 7 8.18 0.92 4.85
N THR A 8 7.90 1.13 3.56
CA THR A 8 6.53 1.09 3.02
C THR A 8 6.28 -0.26 2.36
N TYR A 9 5.17 -0.90 2.69
CA TYR A 9 4.69 -2.12 2.03
C TYR A 9 3.37 -1.82 1.30
N TYR A 10 3.27 -2.25 0.04
CA TYR A 10 2.10 -2.00 -0.79
C TYR A 10 1.27 -3.27 -0.94
N LEU A 11 -0.05 -3.15 -0.77
CA LEU A 11 -1.01 -4.24 -0.93
C LEU A 11 -2.10 -3.84 -1.92
N TRP A 12 -2.41 -4.72 -2.86
CA TRP A 12 -3.61 -4.64 -3.67
C TRP A 12 -4.73 -5.44 -3.04
N ARG A 13 -5.92 -4.85 -2.91
CA ARG A 13 -7.06 -5.56 -2.30
C ARG A 13 -7.49 -6.76 -3.13
N ASN A 14 -7.40 -6.67 -4.46
CA ASN A 14 -7.88 -7.71 -5.37
C ASN A 14 -6.97 -8.93 -5.48
N ASP A 15 -5.74 -8.83 -4.98
CA ASP A 15 -4.84 -9.99 -4.86
C ASP A 15 -5.33 -11.00 -3.81
N PHE A 16 -6.32 -10.60 -2.98
CA PHE A 16 -6.84 -11.41 -1.90
C PHE A 16 -8.29 -11.85 -2.17
N PRO A 17 -8.59 -13.15 -2.05
CA PRO A 17 -9.93 -13.68 -2.30
C PRO A 17 -10.94 -13.26 -1.22
N SER A 18 -10.49 -12.85 -0.03
CA SER A 18 -11.37 -12.42 1.07
C SER A 18 -10.84 -11.19 1.82
N GLN A 19 -11.76 -10.44 2.44
CA GLN A 19 -11.41 -9.27 3.26
C GLN A 19 -10.56 -9.68 4.47
N LYS A 20 -10.86 -10.83 5.05
CA LYS A 20 -10.17 -11.36 6.23
C LYS A 20 -8.70 -11.67 5.93
N GLU A 21 -8.40 -12.25 4.77
CA GLU A 21 -7.01 -12.54 4.37
C GLU A 21 -6.23 -11.26 4.08
N PHE A 22 -6.85 -10.31 3.38
CA PHE A 22 -6.26 -9.00 3.15
C PHE A 22 -5.92 -8.28 4.47
N GLU A 23 -6.84 -8.27 5.43
CA GLU A 23 -6.62 -7.65 6.74
C GLU A 23 -5.55 -8.37 7.56
N ALA A 24 -5.48 -9.70 7.46
CA ALA A 24 -4.43 -10.48 8.12
C ALA A 24 -3.04 -10.11 7.59
N GLU A 25 -2.88 -10.01 6.27
CA GLU A 25 -1.60 -9.64 5.66
C GLU A 25 -1.25 -8.16 5.93
N ARG A 26 -2.23 -7.25 5.83
CA ARG A 26 -2.06 -5.84 6.22
C ARG A 26 -1.61 -5.70 7.66
N LYS A 27 -2.23 -6.44 8.59
CA LYS A 27 -1.90 -6.39 10.01
C LYS A 27 -0.50 -6.95 10.29
N LYS A 28 -0.14 -8.07 9.67
CA LYS A 28 1.19 -8.67 9.77
C LYS A 28 2.30 -7.65 9.48
N TYR A 29 2.21 -6.90 8.38
CA TYR A 29 3.22 -5.90 8.03
C TYR A 29 3.18 -4.65 8.92
N ALA A 30 1.99 -4.22 9.33
CA ALA A 30 1.85 -3.10 10.26
C ALA A 30 2.46 -3.41 11.65
N ASP A 31 2.25 -4.63 12.15
CA ASP A 31 2.75 -5.08 13.45
C ASP A 31 4.29 -5.17 13.47
N ILE A 32 4.93 -5.48 12.33
CA ILE A 32 6.41 -5.46 12.19
C ILE A 32 6.97 -4.07 11.82
N GLY A 33 6.14 -3.03 11.86
CA GLY A 33 6.58 -1.64 11.79
C GLY A 33 6.59 -1.00 10.40
N PHE A 34 6.03 -1.65 9.38
CA PHE A 34 5.88 -1.05 8.05
C PHE A 34 4.72 -0.05 8.03
N ARG A 35 4.85 0.97 7.17
CA ARG A 35 3.67 1.69 6.68
C ARG A 35 3.03 0.84 5.59
N VAL A 36 1.81 0.39 5.81
CA VAL A 36 1.09 -0.39 4.80
C VAL A 36 0.17 0.52 4.01
N VAL A 37 0.39 0.61 2.70
CA VAL A 37 -0.44 1.37 1.75
C VAL A 37 -1.26 0.38 0.95
N THR A 38 -2.57 0.62 0.91
CA THR A 38 -3.54 -0.29 0.30
C THR A 38 -4.15 0.34 -0.93
N PHE A 39 -4.14 -0.38 -2.04
CA PHE A 39 -4.83 -0.01 -3.26
C PHE A 39 -6.09 -0.86 -3.41
N LEU A 40 -7.19 -0.19 -3.72
CA LEU A 40 -8.34 -0.84 -4.35
C LEU A 40 -8.11 -0.67 -5.85
N ASP A 41 -8.08 -1.74 -6.65
CA ASP A 41 -8.19 -1.46 -8.09
C ASP A 41 -9.54 -0.78 -8.29
N GLY A 42 -9.48 0.37 -8.96
CA GLY A 42 -10.69 0.99 -9.46
C GLY A 42 -11.30 0.12 -10.56
N ASP A 43 -12.34 0.64 -11.20
CA ASP A 43 -12.87 0.08 -12.43
C ASP A 43 -11.71 -0.25 -13.39
N SER A 44 -11.81 -1.32 -14.17
CA SER A 44 -10.84 -1.73 -15.18
C SER A 44 -10.47 -0.62 -16.19
N ASN A 45 -11.26 0.46 -16.21
CA ASN A 45 -11.05 1.67 -16.99
C ASN A 45 -10.19 2.76 -16.28
N THR A 46 -9.71 2.49 -15.07
CA THR A 46 -8.87 3.44 -14.30
C THR A 46 -7.43 3.34 -14.81
N ASN A 47 -6.92 4.47 -15.28
CA ASN A 47 -5.64 4.55 -15.98
C ASN A 47 -4.47 4.19 -15.05
N ILE A 48 -3.64 3.22 -15.45
CA ILE A 48 -2.43 2.80 -14.72
C ILE A 48 -1.50 3.97 -14.33
N HIS A 49 -1.54 5.07 -15.09
CA HIS A 49 -0.84 6.31 -14.77
C HIS A 49 -1.25 6.90 -13.41
N ASP A 50 -2.54 6.84 -13.05
CA ASP A 50 -3.02 7.37 -11.78
C ASP A 50 -2.57 6.51 -10.60
N GLY A 51 -2.53 5.19 -10.78
CA GLY A 51 -1.97 4.24 -9.81
C GLY A 51 -0.49 4.51 -9.52
N ILE A 52 0.32 4.68 -10.59
CA ILE A 52 1.74 5.02 -10.45
C ILE A 52 1.93 6.40 -9.80
N LYS A 53 1.13 7.39 -10.17
CA LYS A 53 1.21 8.74 -9.57
C LYS A 53 0.87 8.72 -8.08
N ALA A 54 -0.11 7.92 -7.67
CA ALA A 54 -0.47 7.74 -6.27
C ALA A 54 0.63 7.00 -5.48
N LEU A 55 1.27 5.99 -6.08
CA LEU A 55 2.44 5.31 -5.50
C LEU A 55 3.59 6.29 -5.24
N VAL A 56 3.97 7.08 -6.25
CA VAL A 56 5.07 8.05 -6.14
C VAL A 56 4.76 9.12 -5.09
N LYS A 57 3.55 9.67 -5.07
CA LYS A 57 3.12 10.65 -4.05
C LYS A 57 3.18 10.06 -2.64
N ASN A 58 2.63 8.87 -2.43
CA ASN A 58 2.68 8.23 -1.12
C ASN A 58 4.11 7.99 -0.65
N HIS A 59 5.03 7.65 -1.57
CA HIS A 59 6.43 7.50 -1.23
C HIS A 59 7.07 8.85 -0.87
N TRP A 60 6.76 9.92 -1.60
CA TRP A 60 7.35 11.26 -1.44
C TRP A 60 6.76 12.09 -0.29
N ASP A 61 5.48 11.97 0.05
CA ASP A 61 4.90 12.60 1.25
C ASP A 61 5.48 12.00 2.54
N ASN A 62 6.15 10.86 2.40
CA ASN A 62 6.99 10.25 3.40
C ASN A 62 8.47 10.61 3.24
N VAL A 63 8.89 11.47 2.28
CA VAL A 63 10.25 12.00 2.06
C VAL A 63 10.46 13.38 2.70
#